data_AF-A0A1C0YZ53-F1
#
_entry.id   AF-A0A1C0YZ53-F1
#
_cell.length_a   1.000
_cell.length_b   1.000
_cell.length_c   1.000
_cell.angle_alpha   90.00
_cell.angle_beta   90.00
_cell.angle_gamma   90.00
#
_symmetry.space_group_name_H-M   'P 1'
#
loop_
_entity.id
_entity.type
_entity.pdbx_description
1 polymer ?
#
loop_
_entity_poly.entity_id
_entity_poly.type
_entity_poly.pdbx_seq_one_letter_code
_entity_poly.pdbx_strand_id
1 'polypeptide(L)'
;MKISLYAAQKAIADDFIDFVGSEFSFEYEWKPLNEESKVGTVPHFSLFLLSLQSANSLWLKERVKQLLELGAHDQSIYFILMNKETVSKKSDIELVITDLSNQLSNYLVNPQIDVISLKVFKAFNEKEERFMYYDFALEEYRTIKQIVVGDADDFQDFLNYHGQGQVLNRLQIWSKSPYLLFWKNDEVSTVVTYSVPNIITDKLQQLARIQVIETKTLDEFNMLKQDQQVISLRYVAEDEINEQLASNEFLFGKSKTNPQIQYFDEEVYTLKKLPKDKLAQMVDLVFLDSKGYPKPKNKIQNWGAELENISGFTQLINEVKAKLV
;
A
#
# COMPACT_ATOMS: atom_id res chain seq x y z
N MET A 1 -10.76 -5.32 1.40
CA MET A 1 -9.93 -4.73 0.32
C MET A 1 -10.35 -5.37 -0.99
N LYS A 2 -10.40 -4.60 -2.07
CA LYS A 2 -10.92 -5.06 -3.36
C LYS A 2 -9.80 -5.28 -4.37
N ILE A 3 -9.90 -6.34 -5.17
CA ILE A 3 -9.03 -6.61 -6.33
C ILE A 3 -9.91 -6.64 -7.59
N SER A 4 -9.63 -5.77 -8.54
CA SER A 4 -10.19 -5.88 -9.89
C SER A 4 -9.32 -6.79 -10.72
N LEU A 5 -9.90 -7.89 -11.21
CA LEU A 5 -9.26 -8.88 -12.08
C LEU A 5 -9.56 -8.53 -13.53
N TYR A 6 -8.60 -7.93 -14.21
CA TYR A 6 -8.69 -7.57 -15.61
C TYR A 6 -8.28 -8.76 -16.49
N ALA A 7 -9.26 -9.45 -17.08
CA ALA A 7 -9.03 -10.67 -17.87
C ALA A 7 -9.91 -10.70 -19.12
N ALA A 8 -9.44 -11.37 -20.18
CA ALA A 8 -10.19 -11.49 -21.44
C ALA A 8 -11.54 -12.20 -21.28
N GLN A 9 -11.64 -13.15 -20.34
CA GLN A 9 -12.84 -13.94 -20.08
C GLN A 9 -13.03 -14.11 -18.58
N LYS A 10 -14.29 -14.19 -18.13
CA LYS A 10 -14.62 -14.41 -16.72
C LYS A 10 -14.07 -15.75 -16.19
N ALA A 11 -14.12 -16.82 -16.98
CA ALA A 11 -13.62 -18.14 -16.59
C ALA A 11 -12.13 -18.12 -16.16
N ILE A 12 -11.31 -17.26 -16.79
CA ILE A 12 -9.90 -17.09 -16.43
C ILE A 12 -9.76 -16.43 -15.05
N ALA A 13 -10.63 -15.46 -14.73
CA ALA A 13 -10.65 -14.84 -13.42
C ALA A 13 -11.12 -15.81 -12.34
N ASP A 14 -12.12 -16.65 -12.65
CA ASP A 14 -12.60 -17.70 -11.75
C ASP A 14 -11.48 -18.75 -11.49
N ASP A 15 -10.80 -19.24 -12.54
CA ASP A 15 -9.64 -20.15 -12.41
C ASP A 15 -8.50 -19.51 -11.59
N PHE A 16 -8.28 -18.19 -11.70
CA PHE A 16 -7.28 -17.48 -10.90
C PHE A 16 -7.67 -17.36 -9.43
N ILE A 17 -8.95 -17.16 -9.11
CA ILE A 17 -9.43 -17.13 -7.73
C ILE A 17 -9.21 -18.51 -7.08
N ASP A 18 -9.49 -19.60 -7.79
CA ASP A 18 -9.18 -20.96 -7.33
C ASP A 18 -7.66 -21.18 -7.14
N PHE A 19 -6.84 -20.60 -8.02
CA PHE A 19 -5.38 -20.63 -7.92
C PHE A 19 -4.84 -19.93 -6.67
N VAL A 20 -5.44 -18.81 -6.26
CA VAL A 20 -5.04 -18.13 -5.01
C VAL A 20 -5.62 -18.83 -3.78
N GLY A 21 -6.80 -19.42 -3.90
CA GLY A 21 -7.52 -20.03 -2.79
C GLY A 21 -8.04 -19.00 -1.78
N SER A 22 -8.33 -19.45 -0.56
CA SER A 22 -8.97 -18.65 0.49
C SER A 22 -7.98 -18.03 1.49
N GLU A 23 -6.70 -17.94 1.16
CA GLU A 23 -5.67 -17.46 2.08
C GLU A 23 -5.87 -15.98 2.47
N PHE A 24 -6.37 -15.16 1.53
CA PHE A 24 -6.59 -13.74 1.73
C PHE A 24 -8.07 -13.36 1.60
N SER A 25 -8.53 -12.46 2.46
CA SER A 25 -9.91 -11.94 2.45
C SER A 25 -10.08 -10.74 1.51
N PHE A 26 -9.75 -10.93 0.22
CA PHE A 26 -10.03 -9.93 -0.81
C PHE A 26 -11.41 -10.14 -1.43
N GLU A 27 -12.06 -9.03 -1.80
CA GLU A 27 -13.23 -9.07 -2.68
C GLU A 27 -12.75 -8.97 -4.12
N TYR A 28 -13.01 -10.00 -4.92
CA TYR A 28 -12.59 -10.05 -6.32
C TYR A 28 -13.73 -9.61 -7.24
N GLU A 29 -13.43 -8.71 -8.17
CA GLU A 29 -14.36 -8.31 -9.22
C GLU A 29 -13.70 -8.49 -10.59
N TRP A 30 -14.32 -9.30 -11.46
CA TRP A 30 -13.87 -9.43 -12.84
C TRP A 30 -14.22 -8.19 -13.68
N LYS A 31 -13.27 -7.77 -14.52
CA LYS A 31 -13.41 -6.70 -15.51
C LYS A 31 -12.88 -7.17 -16.88
N PRO A 32 -13.62 -6.97 -17.99
CA PRO A 32 -13.25 -7.52 -19.30
C PRO A 32 -12.04 -6.82 -19.92
N LEU A 33 -10.91 -7.49 -20.19
CA LEU A 33 -9.68 -6.83 -20.68
C LEU A 33 -9.81 -6.10 -22.01
N ASN A 34 -10.57 -6.65 -22.95
CA ASN A 34 -10.52 -6.24 -24.36
C ASN A 34 -11.74 -5.42 -24.81
N GLU A 35 -12.38 -4.73 -23.87
CA GLU A 35 -13.60 -3.96 -24.13
C GLU A 35 -13.49 -2.56 -23.55
N GLU A 36 -14.07 -1.59 -24.26
CA GLU A 36 -14.19 -0.22 -23.78
C GLU A 36 -15.01 -0.20 -22.49
N SER A 37 -14.38 0.19 -21.40
CA SER A 37 -15.04 0.29 -20.10
C SER A 37 -14.26 1.25 -19.22
N LYS A 38 -14.99 2.04 -18.44
CA LYS A 38 -14.41 2.98 -17.49
C LYS A 38 -13.99 2.26 -16.22
N VAL A 39 -12.82 2.60 -15.72
CA VAL A 39 -12.43 2.26 -14.35
C VAL A 39 -13.37 2.99 -13.39
N GLY A 40 -14.05 2.26 -12.49
CA GLY A 40 -14.94 2.87 -11.49
C GLY A 40 -14.14 3.70 -10.48
N THR A 41 -14.77 4.57 -9.69
CA THR A 41 -14.10 5.52 -8.76
C THR A 41 -13.72 4.94 -7.39
N VAL A 42 -13.99 3.66 -7.15
CA VAL A 42 -13.75 3.01 -5.85
C VAL A 42 -12.32 2.44 -5.80
N PRO A 43 -11.53 2.77 -4.76
CA PRO A 43 -10.16 2.27 -4.65
C PRO A 43 -10.05 0.75 -4.61
N HIS A 44 -9.16 0.21 -5.46
CA HIS A 44 -8.92 -1.23 -5.57
C HIS A 44 -7.50 -1.50 -6.09
N PHE A 45 -7.00 -2.71 -5.79
CA PHE A 45 -5.81 -3.24 -6.43
C PHE A 45 -6.17 -3.73 -7.84
N SER A 46 -5.26 -3.55 -8.78
CA SER A 46 -5.50 -3.89 -10.18
C SER A 46 -4.59 -5.02 -10.61
N LEU A 47 -5.18 -6.17 -10.93
CA LEU A 47 -4.46 -7.35 -11.34
C LEU A 47 -4.85 -7.71 -12.78
N PHE A 48 -3.86 -7.69 -13.67
CA PHE A 48 -4.03 -7.96 -15.09
C PHE A 48 -3.63 -9.39 -15.41
N LEU A 49 -4.62 -10.20 -15.78
CA LEU A 49 -4.47 -11.59 -16.19
C LEU A 49 -4.33 -11.65 -17.71
N LEU A 50 -3.08 -11.73 -18.17
CA LEU A 50 -2.69 -11.57 -19.56
C LEU A 50 -2.36 -12.93 -20.19
N SER A 51 -2.96 -13.25 -21.33
CA SER A 51 -2.32 -14.14 -22.30
C SER A 51 -1.22 -13.40 -23.05
N LEU A 52 -0.33 -14.13 -23.70
CA LEU A 52 0.73 -13.55 -24.55
C LEU A 52 0.16 -12.62 -25.65
N GLN A 53 -1.01 -12.97 -26.20
CA GLN A 53 -1.69 -12.14 -27.20
C GLN A 53 -2.23 -10.85 -26.59
N SER A 54 -2.77 -10.92 -25.37
CA SER A 54 -3.33 -9.74 -24.70
C SER A 54 -2.30 -8.84 -24.04
N ALA A 55 -1.04 -9.27 -23.90
CA ALA A 55 0.05 -8.44 -23.38
C ALA A 55 0.27 -7.17 -24.23
N ASN A 56 -0.01 -7.26 -25.54
CA ASN A 56 0.08 -6.14 -26.48
C ASN A 56 -1.28 -5.45 -26.73
N SER A 57 -2.29 -5.70 -25.90
CA SER A 57 -3.63 -5.12 -26.07
C SER A 57 -3.59 -3.60 -25.90
N LEU A 58 -4.24 -2.86 -26.81
CA LEU A 58 -4.43 -1.41 -26.67
C LEU A 58 -5.18 -1.06 -25.38
N TRP A 59 -6.20 -1.85 -25.03
CA TRP A 59 -7.03 -1.67 -23.85
C TRP A 59 -6.26 -1.80 -22.53
N LEU A 60 -5.15 -2.56 -22.52
CA LEU A 60 -4.27 -2.65 -21.35
C LEU A 60 -3.68 -1.27 -21.02
N LYS A 61 -3.14 -0.57 -22.03
CA LYS A 61 -2.53 0.76 -21.87
C LYS A 61 -3.55 1.78 -21.38
N GLU A 62 -4.72 1.79 -22.01
CA GLU A 62 -5.78 2.74 -21.68
C GLU A 62 -6.25 2.57 -20.23
N ARG A 63 -6.33 1.32 -19.74
CA ARG A 63 -6.70 1.05 -18.35
C ARG A 63 -5.64 1.45 -17.35
N VAL A 64 -4.37 1.13 -17.63
CA VAL A 64 -3.26 1.57 -16.77
C VAL A 64 -3.27 3.10 -16.70
N LYS A 65 -3.45 3.78 -17.83
CA LYS A 65 -3.57 5.25 -17.86
C LYS A 65 -4.74 5.76 -17.01
N GLN A 66 -5.94 5.20 -17.16
CA GLN A 66 -7.11 5.60 -16.36
C GLN A 66 -6.90 5.37 -14.86
N LEU A 67 -6.28 4.25 -14.47
CA LEU A 67 -5.95 3.96 -13.07
C LEU A 67 -5.00 5.02 -12.49
N LEU A 68 -3.96 5.39 -13.24
CA LEU A 68 -3.00 6.43 -12.83
C LEU A 68 -3.63 7.82 -12.80
N GLU A 69 -4.54 8.14 -13.73
CA GLU A 69 -5.33 9.39 -13.71
C GLU A 69 -6.21 9.48 -12.45
N LEU A 70 -6.74 8.35 -11.98
CA LEU A 70 -7.45 8.23 -10.69
C LEU A 70 -6.49 8.20 -9.48
N GLY A 71 -5.18 8.30 -9.70
CA GLY A 71 -4.16 8.34 -8.65
C GLY A 71 -3.79 7.00 -8.06
N ALA A 72 -4.10 5.88 -8.73
CA ALA A 72 -3.67 4.57 -8.29
C ALA A 72 -2.14 4.50 -8.20
N HIS A 73 -1.64 3.91 -7.13
CA HIS A 73 -0.21 3.73 -6.93
C HIS A 73 0.36 2.65 -7.88
N ASP A 74 1.57 2.83 -8.43
CA ASP A 74 2.21 1.84 -9.33
C ASP A 74 2.23 0.42 -8.75
N GLN A 75 2.62 0.31 -7.47
CA GLN A 75 2.65 -0.97 -6.75
C GLN A 75 1.26 -1.54 -6.41
N SER A 76 0.18 -0.81 -6.66
CA SER A 76 -1.19 -1.36 -6.60
C SER A 76 -1.59 -2.10 -7.87
N ILE A 77 -0.75 -2.01 -8.91
CA ILE A 77 -0.92 -2.64 -10.21
C ILE A 77 0.03 -3.83 -10.31
N TYR A 78 -0.48 -4.96 -10.80
CA TYR A 78 0.28 -6.20 -10.97
C TYR A 78 -0.14 -6.91 -12.25
N PHE A 79 0.84 -7.43 -12.98
CA PHE A 79 0.63 -8.07 -14.27
C PHE A 79 1.07 -9.54 -14.18
N ILE A 80 0.22 -10.42 -14.71
CA ILE A 80 0.47 -11.86 -14.71
C ILE A 80 0.33 -12.35 -16.15
N LEU A 81 1.42 -12.87 -16.70
CA LEU A 81 1.40 -13.63 -17.95
C LEU A 81 1.07 -15.09 -17.63
N MET A 82 -0.08 -15.55 -18.12
CA MET A 82 -0.59 -16.88 -17.84
C MET A 82 -0.22 -17.88 -18.94
N ASN A 83 -0.22 -19.15 -18.54
CA ASN A 83 -0.22 -20.31 -19.42
C ASN A 83 1.02 -20.37 -20.30
N LYS A 84 2.18 -20.23 -19.66
CA LYS A 84 3.50 -20.21 -20.31
C LYS A 84 3.82 -21.48 -21.10
N GLU A 85 3.17 -22.60 -20.80
CA GLU A 85 3.24 -23.84 -21.57
C GLU A 85 2.70 -23.72 -23.01
N THR A 86 1.99 -22.64 -23.33
CA THR A 86 1.57 -22.36 -24.72
C THR A 86 2.72 -21.91 -25.62
N VAL A 87 3.91 -21.70 -25.04
CA VAL A 87 5.12 -21.28 -25.74
C VAL A 87 6.17 -22.37 -25.69
N SER A 88 6.73 -22.69 -26.85
CA SER A 88 7.70 -23.78 -26.98
C SER A 88 9.11 -23.41 -26.49
N LYS A 89 9.41 -22.12 -26.27
CA LYS A 89 10.75 -21.62 -25.94
C LYS A 89 10.71 -20.56 -24.85
N LYS A 90 11.66 -20.64 -23.92
CA LYS A 90 11.84 -19.65 -22.84
C LYS A 90 12.12 -18.24 -23.38
N SER A 91 12.93 -18.14 -24.45
CA SER A 91 13.30 -16.88 -25.10
C SER A 91 12.09 -16.08 -25.57
N ASP A 92 11.03 -16.76 -26.00
CA ASP A 92 9.84 -16.12 -26.54
C ASP A 92 9.00 -15.51 -25.40
N ILE A 93 8.97 -16.17 -24.24
CA ILE A 93 8.36 -15.62 -23.02
C ILE A 93 9.16 -14.40 -22.54
N GLU A 94 10.48 -14.50 -22.49
CA GLU A 94 11.38 -13.39 -22.09
C GLU A 94 11.23 -12.18 -23.01
N LEU A 95 11.04 -12.40 -24.32
CA LEU A 95 10.78 -11.35 -25.29
C LEU A 95 9.43 -10.66 -25.00
N VAL A 96 8.36 -11.42 -24.75
CA VAL A 96 7.05 -10.85 -24.40
C VAL A 96 7.10 -10.06 -23.09
N ILE A 97 7.83 -10.55 -22.07
CA ILE A 97 8.03 -9.80 -20.81
C ILE A 97 8.75 -8.47 -21.10
N THR A 98 9.82 -8.52 -21.90
CA THR A 98 10.63 -7.35 -22.23
C THR A 98 9.79 -6.31 -22.98
N ASP A 99 9.02 -6.74 -23.98
CA ASP A 99 8.12 -5.87 -24.74
C ASP A 99 7.03 -5.26 -23.86
N LEU A 100 6.40 -6.07 -22.99
CA LEU A 100 5.40 -5.60 -22.03
C LEU A 100 5.99 -4.60 -21.04
N SER A 101 7.20 -4.85 -20.54
CA SER A 101 7.90 -3.96 -19.62
C SER A 101 8.22 -2.62 -20.29
N ASN A 102 8.79 -2.63 -21.50
CA ASN A 102 9.08 -1.43 -22.28
C ASN A 102 7.81 -0.63 -22.62
N GLN A 103 6.72 -1.34 -22.84
CA GLN A 103 5.43 -0.73 -23.07
C GLN A 103 4.91 0.00 -21.82
N LEU A 104 4.97 -0.66 -20.67
CA LEU A 104 4.46 -0.17 -19.40
C LEU A 104 5.38 0.86 -18.74
N SER A 105 6.68 0.87 -19.05
CA SER A 105 7.65 1.84 -18.51
C SER A 105 7.36 3.29 -18.88
N ASN A 106 6.51 3.52 -19.89
CA ASN A 106 5.99 4.86 -20.21
C ASN A 106 5.01 5.39 -19.16
N TYR A 107 4.49 4.51 -18.30
CA TYR A 107 3.43 4.81 -17.34
C TYR A 107 3.84 4.47 -15.91
N LEU A 108 4.63 3.41 -15.70
CA LEU A 108 5.00 2.87 -14.40
C LEU A 108 6.53 2.81 -14.26
N VAL A 109 7.04 3.15 -13.08
CA VAL A 109 8.51 3.17 -12.86
C VAL A 109 9.12 1.77 -12.88
N ASN A 110 8.43 0.78 -12.32
CA ASN A 110 8.89 -0.61 -12.26
C ASN A 110 7.72 -1.60 -12.37
N PRO A 111 7.21 -1.88 -13.58
CA PRO A 111 6.10 -2.80 -13.80
C PRO A 111 6.39 -4.18 -13.21
N GLN A 112 5.54 -4.66 -12.30
CA GLN A 112 5.68 -5.98 -11.71
C GLN A 112 4.98 -7.02 -12.60
N ILE A 113 5.76 -7.86 -13.26
CA ILE A 113 5.28 -8.86 -14.22
C ILE A 113 5.77 -10.24 -13.78
N ASP A 114 4.85 -11.13 -13.44
CA ASP A 114 5.16 -12.54 -13.16
C ASP A 114 4.56 -13.46 -14.23
N VAL A 115 5.13 -14.66 -14.35
CA VAL A 115 4.68 -15.68 -15.29
C VAL A 115 4.25 -16.94 -14.54
N ILE A 116 2.97 -17.30 -14.71
CA ILE A 116 2.38 -18.45 -14.02
C ILE A 116 1.77 -19.45 -15.01
N SER A 117 1.40 -20.62 -14.51
CA SER A 117 0.57 -21.56 -15.27
C SER A 117 -0.65 -21.99 -14.45
N LEU A 118 -1.82 -21.43 -14.81
CA LEU A 118 -3.10 -21.84 -14.23
C LEU A 118 -3.49 -23.24 -14.67
N LYS A 119 -3.19 -23.62 -15.93
CA LYS A 119 -3.51 -24.96 -16.44
C LYS A 119 -2.75 -26.05 -15.69
N VAL A 120 -1.46 -25.85 -15.46
CA VAL A 120 -0.62 -26.85 -14.78
C VAL A 120 -1.03 -27.02 -13.33
N PHE A 121 -1.33 -25.91 -12.64
CA PHE A 121 -1.89 -25.95 -11.30
C PHE A 121 -3.22 -26.71 -11.24
N LYS A 122 -4.13 -26.42 -12.17
CA LYS A 122 -5.44 -27.09 -12.25
C LYS A 122 -5.29 -28.60 -12.50
N ALA A 123 -4.48 -28.98 -13.49
CA ALA A 123 -4.18 -30.37 -13.79
C ALA A 123 -3.57 -31.11 -12.58
N PHE A 124 -2.73 -30.45 -11.81
CA PHE A 124 -2.16 -31.03 -10.58
C PHE A 124 -3.22 -31.25 -9.50
N ASN A 125 -4.07 -30.26 -9.23
CA ASN A 125 -5.15 -30.39 -8.25
C ASN A 125 -6.19 -31.44 -8.67
N GLU A 126 -6.44 -31.57 -9.96
CA GLU A 126 -7.35 -32.57 -10.55
C GLU A 126 -6.70 -33.97 -10.69
N LYS A 127 -5.42 -34.11 -10.32
CA LYS A 127 -4.64 -35.35 -10.42
C LYS A 127 -4.53 -35.90 -11.84
N GLU A 128 -4.44 -35.01 -12.83
CA GLU A 128 -4.18 -35.36 -14.22
C GLU A 128 -2.72 -35.80 -14.43
N GLU A 129 -2.38 -37.00 -13.98
CA GLU A 129 -1.01 -37.54 -13.97
C GLU A 129 -0.25 -37.43 -15.32
N ARG A 130 -0.98 -37.46 -16.44
CA ARG A 130 -0.42 -37.43 -17.81
C ARG A 130 -0.25 -36.04 -18.39
N PHE A 131 -0.68 -35.00 -17.68
CA PHE A 131 -0.50 -33.62 -18.15
C PHE A 131 0.99 -33.34 -18.30
N MET A 132 1.39 -32.87 -19.49
CA MET A 132 2.78 -32.53 -19.79
C MET A 132 3.01 -31.04 -19.58
N TYR A 133 4.09 -30.72 -18.87
CA TYR A 133 4.61 -29.37 -18.73
C TYR A 133 6.07 -29.35 -19.16
N TYR A 134 6.56 -28.18 -19.56
CA TYR A 134 7.97 -28.02 -19.95
C TYR A 134 8.78 -27.55 -18.77
N ASP A 135 9.72 -28.36 -18.30
CA ASP A 135 10.65 -27.99 -17.24
C ASP A 135 11.76 -27.11 -17.82
N PHE A 136 11.75 -25.82 -17.49
CA PHE A 136 12.74 -24.87 -18.01
C PHE A 136 14.12 -25.02 -17.36
N ALA A 137 14.23 -25.69 -16.21
CA ALA A 137 15.52 -25.93 -15.57
C ALA A 137 16.23 -27.13 -16.21
N LEU A 138 15.45 -28.17 -16.54
CA LEU A 138 15.95 -29.40 -17.19
C LEU A 138 15.87 -29.36 -18.72
N GLU A 139 15.21 -28.36 -19.29
CA GLU A 139 14.98 -28.18 -20.73
C GLU A 139 14.20 -29.34 -21.41
N GLU A 140 13.34 -30.05 -20.67
CA GLU A 140 12.57 -31.21 -21.16
C GLU A 140 11.08 -31.17 -20.81
N TYR A 141 10.28 -31.99 -21.50
CA TYR A 141 8.87 -32.19 -21.14
C TYR A 141 8.74 -33.25 -20.05
N ARG A 142 8.05 -32.91 -18.96
CA ARG A 142 7.76 -33.80 -17.83
C ARG A 142 6.26 -33.92 -17.62
N THR A 143 5.85 -35.01 -16.99
CA THR A 143 4.47 -35.27 -16.61
C THR A 143 4.27 -35.00 -15.12
N ILE A 144 3.04 -34.69 -14.73
CA ILE A 144 2.69 -34.54 -13.30
C ILE A 144 3.03 -35.79 -12.50
N LYS A 145 2.85 -36.98 -13.09
CA LYS A 145 3.25 -38.24 -12.46
C LYS A 145 4.72 -38.28 -12.07
N GLN A 146 5.62 -37.75 -12.91
CA GLN A 146 7.06 -37.77 -12.63
C GLN A 146 7.44 -36.93 -11.42
N ILE A 147 6.65 -35.92 -11.08
CA ILE A 147 6.84 -35.12 -9.85
C ILE A 147 6.44 -35.91 -8.61
N VAL A 148 5.32 -36.63 -8.66
CA VAL A 148 4.79 -37.39 -7.52
C VAL A 148 5.75 -38.50 -7.04
N VAL A 149 6.61 -38.98 -7.94
CA VAL A 149 7.64 -40.00 -7.66
C VAL A 149 9.06 -39.40 -7.64
N GLY A 150 9.18 -38.09 -7.84
CA GLY A 150 10.44 -37.34 -7.82
C GLY A 150 10.93 -37.04 -6.40
N ASP A 151 12.05 -36.33 -6.31
CA ASP A 151 12.58 -35.84 -5.03
C ASP A 151 12.01 -34.46 -4.63
N ALA A 152 12.50 -33.92 -3.53
CA ALA A 152 12.03 -32.63 -3.02
C ALA A 152 12.40 -31.46 -3.94
N ASP A 153 13.51 -31.56 -4.65
CA ASP A 153 13.99 -30.50 -5.56
C ASP A 153 13.09 -30.45 -6.80
N ASP A 154 12.75 -31.62 -7.37
CA ASP A 154 11.77 -31.77 -8.46
C ASP A 154 10.41 -31.13 -8.10
N PHE A 155 9.95 -31.37 -6.87
CA PHE A 155 8.69 -30.78 -6.42
C PHE A 155 8.78 -29.27 -6.25
N GLN A 156 9.89 -28.75 -5.73
CA GLN A 156 10.09 -27.31 -5.60
C GLN A 156 10.19 -26.61 -6.95
N ASP A 157 10.85 -27.22 -7.93
CA ASP A 157 10.92 -26.70 -9.30
C ASP A 157 9.55 -26.68 -9.97
N PHE A 158 8.72 -27.69 -9.69
CA PHE A 158 7.32 -27.68 -10.10
C PHE A 158 6.52 -26.54 -9.44
N LEU A 159 6.69 -26.30 -8.14
CA LEU A 159 6.04 -25.17 -7.45
C LEU A 159 6.45 -23.82 -8.05
N ASN A 160 7.74 -23.66 -8.32
CA ASN A 160 8.30 -22.49 -8.99
C ASN A 160 7.75 -22.36 -10.43
N TYR A 161 7.51 -23.48 -11.10
CA TYR A 161 6.98 -23.50 -12.45
C TYR A 161 5.54 -22.97 -12.53
N HIS A 162 4.61 -23.48 -11.71
CA HIS A 162 3.24 -22.97 -11.77
C HIS A 162 3.11 -21.58 -11.12
N GLY A 163 4.02 -21.20 -10.22
CA GLY A 163 4.23 -19.80 -9.80
C GLY A 163 3.29 -19.29 -8.71
N GLN A 164 2.57 -20.16 -8.00
CA GLN A 164 1.58 -19.75 -6.99
C GLN A 164 2.22 -18.95 -5.85
N GLY A 165 3.39 -19.38 -5.36
CA GLY A 165 4.10 -18.69 -4.28
C GLY A 165 4.44 -17.23 -4.61
N GLN A 166 4.78 -16.91 -5.87
CA GLN A 166 5.09 -15.54 -6.30
C GLN A 166 3.85 -14.63 -6.17
N VAL A 167 2.71 -15.12 -6.64
CA VAL A 167 1.43 -14.40 -6.54
C VAL A 167 1.01 -14.23 -5.08
N LEU A 168 1.10 -15.29 -4.26
CA LEU A 168 0.73 -15.21 -2.84
C LEU A 168 1.60 -14.22 -2.07
N ASN A 169 2.92 -14.17 -2.35
CA ASN A 169 3.80 -13.16 -1.75
C ASN A 169 3.35 -11.73 -2.10
N ARG A 170 2.95 -11.49 -3.35
CA ARG A 170 2.44 -10.18 -3.77
C ARG A 170 1.13 -9.81 -3.07
N LEU A 171 0.19 -10.75 -3.00
CA LEU A 171 -1.08 -10.56 -2.31
C LEU A 171 -0.89 -10.36 -0.79
N GLN A 172 0.13 -10.99 -0.20
CA GLN A 172 0.48 -10.78 1.19
C GLN A 172 0.95 -9.32 1.42
N ILE A 173 1.77 -8.76 0.52
CA ILE A 173 2.16 -7.34 0.58
C ILE A 173 0.91 -6.46 0.54
N TRP A 174 0.03 -6.68 -0.44
CA TRP A 174 -1.22 -5.91 -0.58
C TRP A 174 -2.12 -6.01 0.65
N SER A 175 -2.25 -7.20 1.26
CA SER A 175 -3.06 -7.40 2.46
C SER A 175 -2.53 -6.64 3.68
N LYS A 176 -1.25 -6.26 3.67
CA LYS A 176 -0.58 -5.53 4.75
C LYS A 176 -0.41 -4.04 4.46
N SER A 177 -0.78 -3.57 3.27
CA SER A 177 -0.43 -2.24 2.77
C SER A 177 -1.65 -1.51 2.18
N PRO A 178 -2.57 -1.03 3.03
CA PRO A 178 -3.76 -0.30 2.58
C PRO A 178 -3.42 1.03 1.89
N TYR A 179 -2.23 1.60 2.10
CA TYR A 179 -1.78 2.82 1.41
C TYR A 179 -1.71 2.68 -0.11
N LEU A 180 -1.50 1.45 -0.60
CA LEU A 180 -1.48 1.17 -2.03
C LEU A 180 -2.85 1.36 -2.68
N LEU A 181 -3.92 1.36 -1.88
CA LEU A 181 -5.28 1.70 -2.32
C LEU A 181 -5.54 3.21 -2.27
N PHE A 182 -4.52 4.05 -2.18
CA PHE A 182 -4.68 5.49 -2.34
C PHE A 182 -5.08 5.82 -3.78
N TRP A 183 -6.19 6.53 -3.93
CA TRP A 183 -6.63 7.16 -5.17
C TRP A 183 -6.74 8.65 -4.93
N LYS A 184 -6.37 9.46 -5.92
CA LYS A 184 -6.50 10.90 -5.84
C LYS A 184 -7.99 11.25 -5.78
N ASN A 185 -8.37 11.94 -4.72
CA ASN A 185 -9.72 12.45 -4.54
C ASN A 185 -9.65 13.92 -4.15
N ASP A 186 -10.01 14.80 -5.07
CA ASP A 186 -10.00 16.25 -4.82
C ASP A 186 -10.99 16.68 -3.72
N GLU A 187 -11.97 15.83 -3.37
CA GLU A 187 -12.93 16.08 -2.29
C GLU A 187 -12.49 15.60 -0.90
N VAL A 188 -11.44 14.76 -0.83
CA VAL A 188 -10.94 14.14 0.41
C VAL A 188 -9.44 14.37 0.51
N SER A 189 -9.04 15.26 1.41
CA SER A 189 -7.63 15.55 1.63
C SER A 189 -6.90 14.35 2.24
N THR A 190 -5.66 14.13 1.81
CA THR A 190 -4.87 12.98 2.26
C THR A 190 -3.71 13.43 3.13
N VAL A 191 -3.59 12.80 4.31
CA VAL A 191 -2.47 12.98 5.22
C VAL A 191 -1.66 11.69 5.27
N VAL A 192 -0.41 11.74 4.82
CA VAL A 192 0.54 10.63 4.92
C VAL A 192 1.40 10.83 6.16
N THR A 193 1.53 9.81 7.00
CA THR A 193 2.17 9.91 8.30
C THR A 193 3.32 8.91 8.44
N TYR A 194 4.48 9.35 8.95
CA TYR A 194 5.61 8.48 9.28
C TYR A 194 6.11 8.69 10.71
N SER A 195 6.26 7.57 11.44
CA SER A 195 6.65 7.56 12.87
C SER A 195 5.74 8.39 13.78
N VAL A 196 4.48 8.61 13.39
CA VAL A 196 3.53 9.46 14.11
C VAL A 196 2.84 8.68 15.23
N PRO A 197 2.76 9.23 16.47
CA PRO A 197 2.00 8.59 17.55
C PRO A 197 0.52 8.40 17.22
N ASN A 198 -0.04 7.24 17.60
CA ASN A 198 -1.44 6.88 17.31
C ASN A 198 -2.46 7.93 17.79
N ILE A 199 -2.18 8.60 18.90
CA ILE A 199 -3.05 9.67 19.42
C ILE A 199 -3.26 10.82 18.42
N ILE A 200 -2.27 11.09 17.55
CA ILE A 200 -2.38 12.08 16.48
C ILE A 200 -3.13 11.47 15.30
N THR A 201 -2.75 10.26 14.85
CA THR A 201 -3.39 9.63 13.69
C THR A 201 -4.88 9.37 13.94
N ASP A 202 -5.24 8.83 15.11
CA ASP A 202 -6.63 8.64 15.58
C ASP A 202 -7.41 9.97 15.54
N LYS A 203 -6.78 11.07 15.96
CA LYS A 203 -7.44 12.38 15.98
C LYS A 203 -7.67 12.94 14.58
N LEU A 204 -6.72 12.74 13.68
CA LEU A 204 -6.84 13.15 12.28
C LEU A 204 -7.90 12.31 11.55
N GLN A 205 -7.99 11.01 11.82
CA GLN A 205 -9.02 10.13 11.26
C GLN A 205 -10.44 10.50 11.69
N GLN A 206 -10.60 11.13 12.86
CA GLN A 206 -11.91 11.65 13.32
C GLN A 206 -12.35 12.92 12.59
N LEU A 207 -11.48 13.56 11.80
CA LEU A 207 -11.84 14.74 11.04
C LEU A 207 -12.59 14.32 9.76
N ALA A 208 -13.64 15.07 9.43
CA ALA A 208 -14.42 14.78 8.23
C ALA A 208 -13.59 15.02 6.96
N ARG A 209 -13.76 14.16 5.95
CA ARG A 209 -13.15 14.28 4.62
C ARG A 209 -11.62 14.24 4.62
N ILE A 210 -11.05 13.42 5.51
CA ILE A 210 -9.61 13.15 5.53
C ILE A 210 -9.37 11.65 5.39
N GLN A 211 -8.39 11.31 4.55
CA GLN A 211 -7.78 9.99 4.54
C GLN A 211 -6.42 10.07 5.24
N VAL A 212 -6.21 9.28 6.28
CA VAL A 212 -4.92 9.16 6.96
C VAL A 212 -4.25 7.87 6.52
N ILE A 213 -3.01 7.99 6.03
CA ILE A 213 -2.21 6.90 5.52
C ILE A 213 -0.96 6.76 6.38
N GLU A 214 -0.88 5.67 7.14
CA GLU A 214 0.29 5.34 7.95
C GLU A 214 1.28 4.53 7.12
N THR A 215 2.49 5.07 6.91
CA THR A 215 3.57 4.36 6.23
C THR A 215 4.46 3.62 7.21
N LYS A 216 4.96 2.45 6.80
CA LYS A 216 5.82 1.62 7.67
C LYS A 216 7.28 1.99 7.55
N THR A 217 7.68 2.49 6.38
CA THR A 217 9.07 2.84 6.08
C THR A 217 9.20 4.31 5.69
N LEU A 218 10.41 4.86 5.87
CA LEU A 218 10.73 6.22 5.45
C LEU A 218 10.71 6.35 3.92
N ASP A 219 11.08 5.29 3.20
CA ASP A 219 11.08 5.29 1.74
C ASP A 219 9.65 5.40 1.17
N GLU A 220 8.70 4.64 1.72
CA GLU A 220 7.26 4.78 1.40
C GLU A 220 6.77 6.20 1.67
N PHE A 221 7.12 6.78 2.82
CA PHE A 221 6.77 8.15 3.16
C PHE A 221 7.33 9.16 2.16
N ASN A 222 8.62 9.05 1.84
CA ASN A 222 9.31 9.95 0.94
C ASN A 222 8.79 9.88 -0.49
N MET A 223 8.31 8.72 -0.93
CA MET A 223 7.69 8.56 -2.23
C MET A 223 6.30 9.23 -2.28
N LEU A 224 5.46 8.99 -1.28
CA LEU A 224 4.10 9.55 -1.24
C LEU A 224 4.09 11.07 -1.01
N LYS A 225 5.04 11.61 -0.21
CA LYS A 225 5.10 13.05 0.08
C LYS A 225 5.49 13.92 -1.11
N GLN A 226 5.99 13.33 -2.21
CA GLN A 226 6.34 14.08 -3.42
C GLN A 226 5.12 14.66 -4.13
N ASP A 227 3.94 14.10 -3.89
CA ASP A 227 2.70 14.64 -4.44
C ASP A 227 2.32 15.93 -3.72
N GLN A 228 2.24 17.03 -4.47
CA GLN A 228 1.89 18.34 -3.91
C GLN A 228 0.49 18.38 -3.31
N GLN A 229 -0.41 17.45 -3.65
CA GLN A 229 -1.75 17.39 -3.07
C GLN A 229 -1.79 16.64 -1.72
N VAL A 230 -0.70 15.98 -1.35
CA VAL A 230 -0.59 15.22 -0.10
C VAL A 230 -0.02 16.12 0.99
N ILE A 231 -0.65 16.06 2.17
CA ILE A 231 -0.07 16.63 3.39
C ILE A 231 0.75 15.53 4.04
N SER A 232 2.02 15.82 4.30
CA SER A 232 2.93 14.87 4.95
C SER A 232 3.19 15.28 6.38
N LEU A 233 3.17 14.31 7.29
CA LEU A 233 3.33 14.53 8.72
C LEU A 233 4.32 13.52 9.29
N ARG A 234 5.41 14.01 9.89
CA ARG A 234 6.49 13.16 10.40
C ARG A 234 6.92 13.56 11.80
N TYR A 235 7.08 12.57 12.67
CA TYR A 235 7.73 12.78 13.97
C TYR A 235 9.26 12.78 13.80
N VAL A 236 9.94 13.74 14.43
CA VAL A 236 11.39 13.85 14.44
C VAL A 236 11.88 14.04 15.87
N ALA A 237 12.83 13.21 16.29
CA ALA A 237 13.35 13.20 17.67
C ALA A 237 14.49 14.23 17.89
N GLU A 238 15.15 14.68 16.83
CA GLU A 238 16.35 15.52 16.89
C GLU A 238 16.17 16.85 16.14
N ASP A 239 16.99 17.84 16.49
CA ASP A 239 16.98 19.20 15.91
C ASP A 239 17.68 19.31 14.55
N GLU A 240 18.36 18.25 14.12
CA GLU A 240 19.18 18.24 12.91
C GLU A 240 18.33 17.99 11.66
N ILE A 241 17.62 19.04 11.24
CA ILE A 241 16.88 19.07 9.98
C ILE A 241 17.56 20.08 9.07
N ASN A 242 18.33 19.58 8.11
CA ASN A 242 19.05 20.41 7.13
C ASN A 242 18.25 20.61 5.82
N GLU A 243 16.99 20.18 5.79
CA GLU A 243 16.16 20.18 4.59
C GLU A 243 15.15 21.32 4.60
N GLN A 244 14.95 21.94 3.44
CA GLN A 244 13.88 22.92 3.24
C GLN A 244 12.56 22.18 3.06
N LEU A 245 11.61 22.42 3.96
CA LEU A 245 10.31 21.75 3.92
C LEU A 245 9.45 22.24 2.77
N ALA A 246 8.78 21.30 2.10
CA ALA A 246 7.72 21.61 1.16
C ALA A 246 6.54 22.29 1.89
N SER A 247 5.71 23.05 1.18
CA SER A 247 4.59 23.79 1.78
C SER A 247 3.54 22.91 2.47
N ASN A 248 3.51 21.62 2.16
CA ASN A 248 2.58 20.63 2.68
C ASN A 248 3.27 19.58 3.57
N GLU A 249 4.50 19.85 4.02
CA GLU A 249 5.24 18.98 4.95
C GLU A 249 5.25 19.57 6.36
N PHE A 250 4.85 18.74 7.33
CA PHE A 250 4.83 19.04 8.75
C PHE A 250 5.78 18.11 9.50
N LEU A 251 6.71 18.73 10.22
CA LEU A 251 7.55 18.02 11.18
C LEU A 251 7.10 18.40 12.58
N PHE A 252 7.04 17.42 13.47
CA PHE A 252 6.75 17.68 14.87
C PHE A 252 7.62 16.81 15.77
N GLY A 253 7.86 17.27 16.99
CA GLY A 253 8.78 16.65 17.92
C GLY A 253 8.83 17.38 19.25
N LYS A 254 9.66 16.90 20.18
CA LYS A 254 9.80 17.53 21.50
C LYS A 254 10.66 18.79 21.50
N SER A 255 11.27 19.15 20.37
CA SER A 255 12.06 20.37 20.25
C SER A 255 11.20 21.62 20.36
N LYS A 256 11.70 22.61 21.10
CA LYS A 256 11.16 23.99 21.12
C LYS A 256 12.12 25.00 20.49
N THR A 257 13.30 24.53 20.07
CA THR A 257 14.43 25.33 19.61
C THR A 257 14.43 25.48 18.09
N ASN A 258 14.01 24.43 17.36
CA ASN A 258 13.92 24.48 15.92
C ASN A 258 12.52 24.96 15.47
N PRO A 259 12.40 26.16 14.84
CA PRO A 259 11.11 26.70 14.42
C PRO A 259 10.44 25.93 13.27
N GLN A 260 11.17 25.01 12.61
CA GLN A 260 10.61 24.13 11.58
C GLN A 260 9.93 22.89 12.17
N ILE A 261 10.15 22.60 13.45
CA ILE A 261 9.55 21.46 14.15
C ILE A 261 8.45 21.99 15.05
N GLN A 262 7.22 21.56 14.80
CA GLN A 262 6.10 21.85 15.69
C GLN A 262 6.25 21.09 17.00
N TYR A 263 6.14 21.81 18.11
CA TYR A 263 6.30 21.17 19.42
C TYR A 263 5.14 20.22 19.70
N PHE A 264 5.48 18.98 20.05
CA PHE A 264 4.56 18.01 20.58
C PHE A 264 5.23 17.08 21.59
N ASP A 265 4.62 16.92 22.76
CA ASP A 265 5.09 16.01 23.81
C ASP A 265 3.99 15.03 24.23
N GLU A 266 4.09 13.81 23.70
CA GLU A 266 3.17 12.72 24.00
C GLU A 266 3.13 12.38 25.49
N GLU A 267 4.25 12.46 26.21
CA GLU A 267 4.29 12.14 27.64
C GLU A 267 3.40 13.12 28.41
N VAL A 268 3.50 14.42 28.12
CA VAL A 268 2.63 15.44 28.70
C VAL A 268 1.18 15.21 28.31
N TYR A 269 0.90 14.84 27.06
CA TYR A 269 -0.47 14.55 26.60
C TYR A 269 -1.09 13.38 27.38
N THR A 270 -0.34 12.29 27.57
CA THR A 270 -0.85 11.07 28.22
C THR A 270 -1.20 11.27 29.69
N LEU A 271 -0.70 12.32 30.35
CA LEU A 271 -1.10 12.72 31.70
C LEU A 271 -2.61 12.97 31.82
N LYS A 272 -3.31 13.26 30.71
CA LYS A 272 -4.77 13.45 30.69
C LYS A 272 -5.54 12.21 31.19
N LYS A 273 -4.92 11.02 31.13
CA LYS A 273 -5.48 9.76 31.65
C LYS A 273 -5.43 9.67 33.17
N LEU A 274 -4.67 10.53 33.85
CA LEU A 274 -4.51 10.50 35.30
C LEU A 274 -5.63 11.25 36.03
N PRO A 275 -6.01 10.80 37.25
CA PRO A 275 -6.91 11.55 38.11
C PRO A 275 -6.35 12.94 38.47
N LYS A 276 -7.25 13.93 38.60
CA LYS A 276 -6.90 15.33 38.94
C LYS A 276 -6.03 15.45 40.19
N ASP A 277 -6.30 14.65 41.22
CA ASP A 277 -5.57 14.71 42.48
C ASP A 277 -4.09 14.29 42.32
N LYS A 278 -3.80 13.36 41.41
CA LYS A 278 -2.42 12.97 41.08
C LYS A 278 -1.71 14.06 40.27
N LEU A 279 -2.40 14.67 39.31
CA LEU A 279 -1.87 15.78 38.51
C LEU A 279 -1.55 17.01 39.37
N ALA A 280 -2.36 17.27 40.40
CA ALA A 280 -2.14 18.35 41.35
C ALA A 280 -0.79 18.21 42.09
N GLN A 281 -0.39 16.97 42.40
CA GLN A 281 0.82 16.64 43.18
C GLN A 281 2.12 16.66 42.36
N MET A 282 2.06 16.64 41.02
CA MET A 282 3.25 16.59 40.16
C MET A 282 3.99 17.95 40.12
N VAL A 283 5.11 18.08 40.82
CA VAL A 283 5.82 19.37 40.95
C VAL A 283 6.30 19.93 39.61
N ASP A 284 6.74 19.07 38.69
CA ASP A 284 7.33 19.48 37.41
C ASP A 284 6.29 19.91 36.35
N LEU A 285 5.00 19.72 36.62
CA LEU A 285 3.92 20.09 35.71
C LEU A 285 3.45 21.53 35.98
N VAL A 286 3.94 22.46 35.15
CA VAL A 286 3.61 23.88 35.24
C VAL A 286 2.61 24.28 34.16
N PHE A 287 1.52 24.91 34.56
CA PHE A 287 0.53 25.50 33.66
C PHE A 287 0.77 26.99 33.56
N LEU A 288 0.72 27.55 32.35
CA LEU A 288 0.89 28.99 32.13
C LEU A 288 -0.43 29.62 31.72
N ASP A 289 -0.65 30.88 32.10
CA ASP A 289 -1.74 31.70 31.57
C ASP A 289 -1.39 32.26 30.17
N SER A 290 -2.33 33.00 29.56
CA SER A 290 -2.14 33.59 28.23
C SER A 290 -1.02 34.63 28.14
N LYS A 291 -0.48 35.08 29.28
CA LYS A 291 0.64 36.02 29.39
C LYS A 291 1.96 35.31 29.75
N GLY A 292 1.94 33.98 29.89
CA GLY A 292 3.12 33.18 30.24
C GLY A 292 3.39 33.08 31.74
N TYR A 293 2.48 33.51 32.63
CA TYR A 293 2.67 33.39 34.08
C TYR A 293 2.15 32.05 34.62
N PRO A 294 2.80 31.46 35.64
CA PRO A 294 2.30 30.24 36.28
C PRO A 294 0.87 30.39 36.81
N LYS A 295 -0.02 29.54 36.29
CA LYS A 295 -1.41 29.42 36.70
C LYS A 295 -1.52 28.45 37.87
N PRO A 296 -2.12 28.85 39.01
CA PRO A 296 -2.35 27.94 40.12
C PRO A 296 -3.20 26.74 39.71
N LYS A 297 -2.75 25.53 40.03
CA LYS A 297 -3.41 24.27 39.67
C LYS A 297 -4.85 24.15 40.16
N ASN A 298 -5.14 24.72 41.33
CA ASN A 298 -6.49 24.80 41.89
C ASN A 298 -7.47 25.67 41.07
N LYS A 299 -6.97 26.54 40.18
CA LYS A 299 -7.77 27.36 39.27
C LYS A 299 -7.98 26.69 37.90
N ILE A 300 -7.49 25.47 37.69
CA ILE A 300 -7.66 24.73 36.45
C ILE A 300 -9.01 24.00 36.47
N GLN A 301 -9.94 24.49 35.66
CA GLN A 301 -11.28 23.91 35.53
C GLN A 301 -11.24 22.65 34.63
N ASN A 302 -10.58 22.75 33.47
CA ASN A 302 -10.47 21.68 32.48
C ASN A 302 -9.01 21.25 32.28
N TRP A 303 -8.55 20.33 33.13
CA TRP A 303 -7.21 19.76 33.06
C TRP A 303 -6.89 19.10 31.72
N GLY A 304 -7.89 18.47 31.09
CA GLY A 304 -7.69 17.81 29.80
C GLY A 304 -7.32 18.78 28.70
N ALA A 305 -8.06 19.89 28.58
CA ALA A 305 -7.78 20.91 27.57
C ALA A 305 -6.43 21.61 27.81
N GLU A 306 -6.07 21.87 29.07
CA GLU A 306 -4.78 22.47 29.39
C GLU A 306 -3.60 21.54 29.06
N LEU A 307 -3.73 20.23 29.32
CA LEU A 307 -2.71 19.25 28.95
C LEU A 307 -2.59 19.11 27.42
N GLU A 308 -3.69 19.16 26.67
CA GLU A 308 -3.67 19.19 25.20
C GLU A 308 -2.95 20.44 24.66
N ASN A 309 -3.13 21.59 25.31
CA ASN A 309 -2.47 22.82 24.90
C ASN A 309 -0.97 22.81 25.23
N ILE A 310 -0.60 22.42 26.45
CA ILE A 310 0.80 22.43 26.89
C ILE A 310 1.61 21.35 26.17
N SER A 311 1.01 20.20 25.87
CA SER A 311 1.65 19.16 25.05
C SER A 311 1.81 19.57 23.58
N GLY A 312 1.25 20.70 23.12
CA GLY A 312 1.29 21.13 21.72
C GLY A 312 0.29 20.40 20.81
N PHE A 313 -0.48 19.44 21.32
CA PHE A 313 -1.44 18.65 20.55
C PHE A 313 -2.47 19.51 19.81
N THR A 314 -3.09 20.48 20.52
CA THR A 314 -4.13 21.34 19.95
C THR A 314 -3.59 22.17 18.78
N GLN A 315 -2.38 22.72 18.94
CA GLN A 315 -1.75 23.54 17.91
C GLN A 315 -1.42 22.70 16.69
N LEU A 316 -0.75 21.56 16.87
CA LEU A 316 -0.38 20.66 15.78
C LEU A 316 -1.61 20.26 14.92
N ILE A 317 -2.68 19.80 15.57
CA ILE A 317 -3.90 19.39 14.87
C ILE A 317 -4.55 20.56 14.13
N ASN A 318 -4.53 21.77 14.70
CA ASN A 318 -5.11 22.95 14.06
C ASN A 318 -4.30 23.42 12.84
N GLU A 319 -2.98 23.30 12.88
CA GLU A 319 -2.13 23.64 11.74
C GLU A 319 -2.30 22.65 10.59
N VAL A 320 -2.36 21.35 10.89
CA VAL A 320 -2.68 20.33 9.88
C VAL A 320 -4.06 20.63 9.28
N LYS A 321 -5.07 20.93 10.11
CA LYS A 321 -6.42 21.36 9.66
C LYS A 321 -6.40 22.57 8.74
N ALA A 322 -5.57 23.56 9.01
CA ALA A 322 -5.51 24.76 8.18
C ALA A 322 -5.00 24.48 6.76
N LYS A 323 -4.28 23.37 6.54
CA LYS A 323 -3.82 22.94 5.21
C LYS A 323 -4.79 22.02 4.47
N LEU A 324 -5.81 21.52 5.16
CA LEU A 324 -6.82 20.62 4.61
C LEU A 324 -7.98 21.37 3.92
N VAL A 325 -7.91 22.70 3.82
CA VAL A 325 -8.98 23.60 3.31
C VAL A 325 -8.66 24.13 1.92
#